data_AF-A0A495JWG5-F1
#
_entry.id   AF-A0A495JWG5-F1
#
_cell.length_a   1.000
_cell.length_b   1.000
_cell.length_c   1.000
_cell.angle_alpha   90.00
_cell.angle_beta   90.00
_cell.angle_gamma   90.00
#
_symmetry.space_group_name_H-M   'P 1'
#
loop_
_entity.id
_entity.type
_entity.pdbx_description
1 polymer ?
#
loop_
_entity_poly.entity_id
_entity_poly.type
_entity_poly.pdbx_seq_one_letter_code
_entity_poly.pdbx_strand_id
1 'polypeptide(L)'
;MSTPQPERRWQVVYPLGRTDAMRAMGTVAAPLLAGFGLATLTMLITGDRPPRLGTVGIVAFAVGSTLFVFSIQFTFAGLLYAATPAERMAWEAGDEPVSAAAAARASDVQQKDTWLADRYFRSARSTYDAGILAHLCGLAAILVPRDGNAGRWIATGVVLAAIAVEVVWIVSAHRGRGPAWLLPGYRHARAALSIPVANPAEPPL
;
A
#
# COMPACT_ATOMS: atom_id res chain seq x y z
N MET A 1 31.87 -13.73 35.36
CA MET A 1 30.89 -12.62 35.27
C MET A 1 30.33 -12.65 33.85
N SER A 2 29.20 -13.33 33.64
CA SER A 2 28.52 -13.37 32.35
C SER A 2 27.81 -12.03 32.16
N THR A 3 28.18 -11.28 31.12
CA THR A 3 27.42 -10.11 30.69
C THR A 3 26.00 -10.56 30.37
N PRO A 4 24.95 -9.90 30.90
CA PRO A 4 23.57 -10.24 30.54
C PRO A 4 23.43 -10.08 29.03
N GLN A 5 23.07 -11.17 28.33
CA GLN A 5 22.77 -11.07 26.91
C GLN A 5 21.61 -10.08 26.75
N PRO A 6 21.70 -9.11 25.82
CA PRO A 6 20.58 -8.22 25.56
C PRO A 6 19.37 -9.07 25.17
N GLU A 7 18.27 -8.92 25.89
CA GLU A 7 17.00 -9.57 25.54
C GLU A 7 16.68 -9.27 24.07
N ARG A 8 16.70 -10.30 23.21
CA ARG A 8 16.29 -10.15 21.81
C ARG A 8 14.81 -9.82 21.78
N ARG A 9 14.50 -8.53 21.62
CA ARG A 9 13.13 -8.04 21.45
C ARG A 9 12.69 -8.23 20.00
N TRP A 10 11.46 -8.70 19.82
CA TRP A 10 10.82 -8.80 18.51
C TRP A 10 10.91 -7.47 17.76
N GLN A 11 11.21 -7.53 16.46
CA GLN A 11 11.21 -6.33 15.64
C GLN A 11 9.76 -5.88 15.44
N VAL A 12 9.47 -4.65 15.84
CA VAL A 12 8.15 -4.01 15.63
C VAL A 12 8.22 -3.11 14.41
N VAL A 13 7.35 -3.36 13.43
CA VAL A 13 7.22 -2.54 12.23
C VAL A 13 6.06 -1.56 12.41
N TYR A 14 6.35 -0.27 12.30
CA TYR A 14 5.34 0.78 12.31
C TYR A 14 5.03 1.27 10.87
N PRO A 15 3.80 1.71 10.57
CA PRO A 15 2.62 1.68 11.45
C PRO A 15 2.09 0.25 11.68
N LEU A 16 1.52 -0.01 12.87
CA LEU A 16 1.00 -1.35 13.22
C LEU A 16 -0.11 -1.83 12.26
N GLY A 17 -0.94 -0.91 11.75
CA GLY A 17 -1.99 -1.22 10.77
C GLY A 17 -1.52 -1.43 9.32
N ARG A 18 -0.20 -1.49 9.07
CA ARG A 18 0.34 -1.65 7.71
C ARG A 18 -0.16 -2.92 7.02
N THR A 19 -0.16 -4.05 7.75
CA THR A 19 -0.57 -5.35 7.20
C THR A 19 -2.04 -5.35 6.81
N ASP A 20 -2.91 -4.77 7.66
CA ASP A 20 -4.35 -4.67 7.38
C ASP A 20 -4.65 -3.73 6.21
N ALA A 21 -3.93 -2.60 6.12
CA ALA A 21 -4.04 -1.70 4.99
C ALA A 21 -3.63 -2.38 3.67
N MET A 22 -2.53 -3.14 3.68
CA MET A 22 -2.10 -3.92 2.51
C MET A 22 -3.11 -5.02 2.17
N ARG A 23 -3.67 -5.71 3.17
CA ARG A 23 -4.73 -6.70 2.97
C ARG A 23 -5.94 -6.07 2.30
N ALA A 24 -6.49 -4.97 2.83
CA ALA A 24 -7.63 -4.28 2.24
C ALA A 24 -7.36 -3.82 0.80
N MET A 25 -6.16 -3.29 0.53
CA MET A 25 -5.74 -2.88 -0.80
C MET A 25 -5.76 -4.06 -1.78
N GLY A 26 -5.13 -5.19 -1.43
CA GLY A 26 -4.99 -6.33 -2.33
C GLY A 26 -6.20 -7.26 -2.40
N THR A 27 -7.08 -7.30 -1.39
CA THR A 27 -8.25 -8.20 -1.39
C THR A 27 -9.56 -7.52 -1.75
N VAL A 28 -9.64 -6.19 -1.65
CA VAL A 28 -10.88 -5.44 -1.94
C VAL A 28 -10.66 -4.44 -3.06
N ALA A 29 -9.77 -3.47 -2.86
CA ALA A 29 -9.66 -2.32 -3.76
C ALA A 29 -9.10 -2.71 -5.14
N ALA A 30 -7.97 -3.42 -5.20
CA ALA A 30 -7.33 -3.79 -6.46
C ALA A 30 -8.21 -4.70 -7.35
N PRO A 31 -8.85 -5.78 -6.84
CA PRO A 31 -9.74 -6.60 -7.67
C PRO A 31 -10.93 -5.82 -8.21
N LEU A 32 -11.55 -4.96 -7.39
CA LEU A 32 -12.69 -4.15 -7.78
C LEU A 32 -12.31 -3.18 -8.90
N LEU A 33 -11.20 -2.46 -8.76
CA LEU A 33 -10.71 -1.56 -9.80
C LEU A 33 -10.35 -2.31 -11.09
N ALA A 34 -9.68 -3.45 -11.00
CA ALA A 34 -9.39 -4.30 -12.16
C ALA A 34 -10.67 -4.72 -12.90
N GLY A 35 -11.70 -5.13 -12.16
CA GLY A 35 -13.00 -5.49 -12.72
C GLY A 35 -13.66 -4.32 -13.48
N PHE A 36 -13.67 -3.13 -12.90
CA PHE A 36 -14.18 -1.93 -13.57
C PHE A 36 -13.37 -1.56 -14.83
N GLY A 37 -12.05 -1.74 -14.79
CA GLY A 37 -11.17 -1.55 -15.94
C GLY A 37 -11.50 -2.48 -17.11
N LEU A 38 -11.65 -3.78 -16.83
CA LEU A 38 -12.01 -4.78 -17.83
C LEU A 38 -13.41 -4.57 -18.41
N ALA A 39 -14.37 -4.17 -17.57
CA ALA A 39 -15.72 -3.83 -18.01
C ALA A 39 -15.71 -2.62 -18.96
N THR A 40 -14.99 -1.56 -18.59
CA THR A 40 -14.84 -0.35 -19.43
C THR A 40 -14.12 -0.68 -20.73
N LEU A 41 -13.07 -1.50 -20.68
CA LEU A 41 -12.38 -2.00 -21.86
C LEU A 41 -13.32 -2.75 -22.81
N THR A 42 -14.19 -3.61 -22.27
CA THR A 42 -15.17 -4.37 -23.07
C THR A 42 -16.14 -3.41 -23.77
N MET A 43 -16.66 -2.42 -23.04
CA MET A 43 -17.55 -1.39 -23.61
C MET A 43 -16.88 -0.56 -24.72
N LEU A 44 -15.59 -0.26 -24.59
CA LEU A 44 -14.83 0.47 -25.62
C LEU A 44 -14.62 -0.35 -26.89
N ILE A 45 -14.45 -1.67 -26.75
CA ILE A 45 -14.25 -2.59 -27.88
C ILE A 45 -15.58 -2.84 -28.62
N THR A 46 -16.70 -2.97 -27.90
CA THR A 46 -17.99 -3.32 -28.50
C THR A 46 -18.81 -2.11 -28.95
N GLY A 47 -18.39 -0.88 -28.64
CA GLY A 47 -19.13 0.32 -29.00
C GLY A 47 -18.99 0.71 -30.48
N ASP A 48 -20.11 0.99 -31.15
CA ASP A 48 -20.14 1.41 -32.56
C ASP A 48 -19.45 2.75 -32.84
N ARG A 49 -19.31 3.60 -31.81
CA ARG A 49 -18.74 4.95 -31.92
C ARG A 49 -17.67 5.17 -30.85
N PRO A 50 -16.44 4.66 -31.06
CA PRO A 50 -15.39 4.77 -30.05
C PRO A 50 -15.02 6.24 -29.81
N PRO A 51 -14.62 6.61 -28.58
CA PRO A 51 -14.07 7.93 -28.26
C PRO A 51 -12.89 8.31 -29.13
N ARG A 52 -12.52 9.61 -29.14
CA ARG A 52 -11.42 10.13 -29.97
C ARG A 52 -10.13 9.36 -29.77
N LEU A 53 -9.78 9.08 -28.52
CA LEU A 53 -8.59 8.35 -28.12
C LEU A 53 -8.95 6.96 -27.56
N GLY A 54 -9.99 6.32 -28.10
CA GLY A 54 -10.50 5.02 -27.62
C GLY A 54 -9.43 3.94 -27.54
N THR A 55 -8.56 3.83 -28.54
CA THR A 55 -7.43 2.87 -28.55
C THR A 55 -6.45 3.10 -27.40
N VAL A 56 -6.13 4.36 -27.09
CA VAL A 56 -5.28 4.73 -25.94
C VAL A 56 -5.98 4.32 -24.64
N GLY A 57 -7.29 4.58 -24.55
CA GLY A 57 -8.12 4.13 -23.42
C GLY A 57 -8.06 2.63 -23.21
N ILE A 58 -8.25 1.84 -24.27
CA ILE A 58 -8.20 0.36 -24.23
C ILE A 58 -6.86 -0.12 -23.70
N VAL A 59 -5.74 0.38 -24.25
CA VAL A 59 -4.39 -0.01 -23.80
C VAL A 59 -4.17 0.37 -22.34
N ALA A 60 -4.56 1.58 -21.94
CA ALA A 60 -4.36 2.07 -20.58
C ALA A 60 -5.19 1.28 -19.55
N PHE A 61 -6.45 0.96 -19.83
CA PHE A 61 -7.27 0.12 -18.96
C PHE A 61 -6.78 -1.34 -18.90
N ALA A 62 -6.30 -1.89 -20.02
CA ALA A 62 -5.69 -3.22 -20.04
C ALA A 62 -4.45 -3.29 -19.14
N VAL A 63 -3.51 -2.36 -19.34
CA VAL A 63 -2.27 -2.26 -18.54
C VAL A 63 -2.61 -2.05 -17.06
N GLY A 64 -3.53 -1.14 -16.73
CA GLY A 64 -3.92 -0.89 -15.35
C GLY A 64 -4.55 -2.12 -14.69
N SER A 65 -5.45 -2.81 -15.37
CA SER A 65 -6.06 -4.06 -14.89
C SER A 65 -5.01 -5.14 -14.64
N THR A 66 -4.03 -5.30 -15.53
CA THR A 66 -2.91 -6.24 -15.34
C THR A 66 -2.04 -5.86 -14.14
N LEU A 67 -1.73 -4.57 -13.96
CA LEU A 67 -0.95 -4.08 -12.82
C LEU A 67 -1.68 -4.32 -11.49
N PHE A 68 -3.01 -4.19 -11.46
CA PHE A 68 -3.80 -4.56 -10.29
C PHE A 68 -3.72 -6.06 -9.99
N VAL A 69 -3.73 -6.93 -11.01
CA VAL A 69 -3.49 -8.38 -10.81
C VAL A 69 -2.12 -8.63 -10.17
N PHE A 70 -1.06 -7.99 -10.65
CA PHE A 70 0.26 -8.09 -10.02
C PHE A 70 0.28 -7.54 -8.59
N SER A 71 -0.43 -6.43 -8.33
CA SER A 71 -0.60 -5.90 -6.98
C SER A 71 -1.24 -6.91 -6.03
N ILE A 72 -2.29 -7.62 -6.48
CA ILE A 72 -2.95 -8.67 -5.70
C ILE A 72 -1.96 -9.80 -5.40
N GLN A 73 -1.24 -10.29 -6.41
CA GLN A 73 -0.25 -11.37 -6.25
C GLN A 73 0.86 -11.00 -5.27
N PHE A 74 1.43 -9.79 -5.39
CA PHE A 74 2.46 -9.32 -4.47
C PHE A 74 1.91 -9.09 -3.05
N THR A 75 0.65 -8.65 -2.92
CA THR A 75 0.02 -8.53 -1.60
C THR A 75 -0.10 -9.90 -0.94
N PHE A 76 -0.58 -10.92 -1.65
CA PHE A 76 -0.66 -12.27 -1.11
C PHE A 76 0.70 -12.83 -0.74
N ALA A 77 1.70 -12.65 -1.62
CA ALA A 77 3.07 -13.05 -1.32
C ALA A 77 3.61 -12.36 -0.05
N GLY A 78 3.35 -11.06 0.13
CA GLY A 78 3.74 -10.33 1.34
C GLY A 78 3.00 -10.80 2.60
N LEU A 79 1.71 -11.09 2.50
CA LEU A 79 0.90 -11.57 3.61
C LEU A 79 1.35 -12.95 4.13
N LEU A 80 1.89 -13.82 3.27
CA LEU A 80 2.46 -15.11 3.68
C LEU A 80 3.60 -14.95 4.70
N TYR A 81 4.37 -13.86 4.62
CA TYR A 81 5.49 -13.58 5.52
C TYR A 81 5.11 -12.64 6.69
N ALA A 82 3.87 -12.13 6.72
CA ALA A 82 3.43 -11.12 7.68
C ALA A 82 2.92 -11.69 9.02
N ALA A 83 3.27 -12.93 9.35
CA ALA A 83 2.86 -13.59 10.60
C ALA A 83 3.30 -12.79 11.83
N THR A 84 2.36 -12.58 12.75
CA THR A 84 2.58 -11.84 14.01
C THR A 84 3.49 -12.62 14.96
N PRO A 85 4.18 -11.94 15.91
CA PRO A 85 4.96 -12.62 16.93
C PRO A 85 4.15 -13.64 17.74
N ALA A 86 2.87 -13.34 18.02
CA ALA A 86 1.98 -14.24 18.75
C ALA A 86 1.70 -15.53 17.96
N GLU A 87 1.40 -15.41 16.66
CA GLU A 87 1.23 -16.57 15.78
C GLU A 87 2.52 -17.40 15.72
N ARG A 88 3.69 -16.76 15.54
CA ARG A 88 4.99 -17.45 15.49
C ARG A 88 5.30 -18.22 16.77
N MET A 89 5.05 -17.60 17.93
CA MET A 89 5.23 -18.25 19.23
C MET A 89 4.29 -19.44 19.39
N ALA A 90 3.04 -19.34 18.93
CA ALA A 90 2.10 -20.45 18.97
C ALA A 90 2.57 -21.66 18.15
N TRP A 91 3.26 -21.44 17.01
CA TRP A 91 3.83 -22.51 16.20
C TRP A 91 5.08 -23.18 16.81
N GLU A 92 5.94 -22.41 17.49
CA GLU A 92 7.20 -22.91 18.06
C GLU A 92 7.06 -23.49 19.48
N ALA A 93 6.11 -22.98 20.27
CA ALA A 93 5.91 -23.43 21.66
C ALA A 93 5.18 -24.78 21.73
N GLY A 94 4.20 -25.01 20.86
CA GLY A 94 3.24 -26.10 21.11
C GLY A 94 2.66 -25.98 22.52
N ASP A 95 2.69 -27.08 23.28
CA ASP A 95 2.32 -27.12 24.70
C ASP A 95 3.52 -26.97 25.67
N GLU A 96 4.75 -26.85 25.16
CA GLU A 96 5.98 -26.83 25.97
C GLU A 96 6.57 -25.41 26.14
N PRO A 97 7.31 -25.16 27.24
CA PRO A 97 7.99 -23.89 27.45
C PRO A 97 9.07 -23.65 26.38
N VAL A 98 9.02 -22.47 25.75
CA VAL A 98 9.93 -22.08 24.66
C VAL A 98 11.37 -22.02 25.15
N SER A 99 12.23 -22.87 24.58
CA SER A 99 13.67 -22.84 24.87
C SER A 99 14.33 -21.55 24.32
N ALA A 100 15.42 -21.11 24.96
CA ALA A 100 16.18 -19.94 24.49
C ALA A 100 16.71 -20.10 23.04
N ALA A 101 17.04 -21.33 22.64
CA ALA A 101 17.44 -21.64 21.27
C ALA A 101 16.29 -21.51 20.26
N ALA A 102 15.08 -21.93 20.64
CA ALA A 102 13.88 -21.74 19.82
C ALA A 102 13.54 -20.26 19.67
N ALA A 103 13.59 -19.49 20.76
CA ALA A 103 13.40 -18.04 20.71
C ALA A 103 14.42 -17.34 19.80
N ALA A 104 15.70 -17.75 19.86
CA ALA A 104 16.75 -17.19 19.01
C ALA A 104 16.52 -17.50 17.51
N ARG A 105 16.06 -18.72 17.20
CA ARG A 105 15.69 -19.13 15.83
C ARG A 105 14.47 -18.37 15.33
N ALA A 106 13.42 -18.25 16.14
CA ALA A 106 12.20 -17.56 15.78
C ALA A 106 12.45 -16.07 15.48
N SER A 107 13.35 -15.44 16.23
CA SER A 107 13.80 -14.06 15.97
C SER A 107 14.55 -13.92 14.65
N ASP A 108 15.43 -14.86 14.29
CA ASP A 108 16.16 -14.85 13.01
C ASP A 108 15.21 -15.03 11.81
N VAL A 109 14.26 -15.96 11.92
CA VAL A 109 13.21 -16.17 10.91
C VAL A 109 12.33 -14.92 10.78
N GLN A 110 11.95 -14.29 11.90
CA GLN A 110 11.17 -13.06 11.86
C GLN A 110 11.85 -11.95 11.06
N GLN A 111 13.16 -11.78 11.22
CA GLN A 111 13.89 -10.73 10.51
C GLN A 111 13.88 -10.97 8.99
N LYS A 112 14.07 -12.22 8.56
CA LYS A 112 14.02 -12.62 7.15
C LYS A 112 12.63 -12.41 6.54
N ASP A 113 11.61 -12.86 7.26
CA ASP A 113 10.22 -12.71 6.82
C ASP A 113 9.79 -11.25 6.76
N THR A 114 10.18 -10.45 7.74
CA THR A 114 9.90 -9.02 7.75
C THR A 114 10.52 -8.32 6.54
N TRP A 115 11.75 -8.68 6.18
CA TRP A 115 12.41 -8.16 4.99
C TRP A 115 11.70 -8.59 3.69
N LEU A 116 11.29 -9.86 3.58
CA LEU A 116 10.53 -10.37 2.43
C LEU A 116 9.16 -9.70 2.31
N ALA A 117 8.40 -9.63 3.41
CA ALA A 117 7.10 -8.97 3.48
C ALA A 117 7.21 -7.50 3.02
N ASP A 118 8.21 -6.77 3.52
CA ASP A 118 8.44 -5.38 3.16
C ASP A 118 8.76 -5.22 1.67
N ARG A 119 9.56 -6.12 1.10
CA ARG A 119 9.87 -6.12 -0.34
C ARG A 119 8.60 -6.34 -1.18
N TYR A 120 7.80 -7.35 -0.84
CA TYR A 120 6.57 -7.65 -1.56
C TYR A 120 5.53 -6.53 -1.43
N PHE A 121 5.34 -5.97 -0.24
CA PHE A 121 4.43 -4.85 -0.03
C PHE A 121 4.88 -3.58 -0.77
N ARG A 122 6.18 -3.32 -0.90
CA ARG A 122 6.67 -2.23 -1.74
C ARG A 122 6.35 -2.47 -3.22
N SER A 123 6.59 -3.67 -3.73
CA SER A 123 6.22 -4.03 -5.10
C SER A 123 4.71 -3.92 -5.35
N ALA A 124 3.89 -4.44 -4.42
CA ALA A 124 2.44 -4.36 -4.48
C ALA A 124 1.96 -2.90 -4.54
N ARG A 125 2.52 -2.03 -3.69
CA ARG A 125 2.18 -0.61 -3.69
C ARG A 125 2.56 0.07 -5.01
N SER A 126 3.76 -0.17 -5.51
CA SER A 126 4.21 0.41 -6.78
C SER A 126 3.33 -0.03 -7.96
N THR A 127 2.94 -1.30 -8.05
CA THR A 127 2.06 -1.77 -9.12
C THR A 127 0.64 -1.26 -8.95
N TYR A 128 0.13 -1.16 -7.73
CA TYR A 128 -1.17 -0.55 -7.45
C TYR A 128 -1.24 0.92 -7.90
N ASP A 129 -0.26 1.71 -7.48
CA ASP A 129 -0.17 3.14 -7.79
C ASP A 129 -0.03 3.36 -9.32
N ALA A 130 0.79 2.54 -9.99
CA ALA A 130 0.90 2.56 -11.45
C ALA A 130 -0.41 2.13 -12.15
N GLY A 131 -1.14 1.17 -11.58
CA GLY A 131 -2.45 0.74 -12.06
C GLY A 131 -3.50 1.85 -11.99
N ILE A 132 -3.53 2.61 -10.88
CA ILE A 132 -4.40 3.79 -10.73
C ILE A 132 -4.08 4.83 -11.80
N LEU A 133 -2.80 5.18 -11.98
CA LEU A 133 -2.40 6.15 -13.00
C LEU A 133 -2.80 5.70 -14.41
N ALA A 134 -2.61 4.42 -14.73
CA ALA A 134 -3.03 3.87 -16.02
C ALA A 134 -4.56 3.98 -16.22
N HIS A 135 -5.37 3.69 -15.19
CA HIS A 135 -6.82 3.88 -15.25
C HIS A 135 -7.23 5.33 -15.42
N LEU A 136 -6.60 6.27 -14.70
CA LEU A 136 -6.88 7.69 -14.85
C LEU A 136 -6.50 8.20 -16.25
N CYS A 137 -5.38 7.75 -16.81
CA CYS A 137 -5.01 8.03 -18.19
C CYS A 137 -6.02 7.46 -19.19
N GLY A 138 -6.50 6.24 -18.95
CA GLY A 138 -7.56 5.63 -19.76
C GLY A 138 -8.85 6.43 -19.72
N LEU A 139 -9.25 6.88 -18.52
CA LEU A 139 -10.41 7.74 -18.31
C LEU A 139 -10.26 9.10 -19.00
N ALA A 140 -9.09 9.73 -18.88
CA ALA A 140 -8.81 11.00 -19.57
C ALA A 140 -8.93 10.83 -21.08
N ALA A 141 -8.36 9.75 -21.65
CA ALA A 141 -8.39 9.46 -23.08
C ALA A 141 -9.83 9.30 -23.62
N ILE A 142 -10.71 8.62 -22.89
CA ILE A 142 -12.10 8.44 -23.34
C ILE A 142 -12.95 9.70 -23.20
N LEU A 143 -12.59 10.62 -22.30
CA LEU A 143 -13.33 11.87 -22.08
C LEU A 143 -12.98 12.99 -23.05
N VAL A 144 -11.81 12.92 -23.72
CA VAL A 144 -11.38 13.96 -24.66
C VAL A 144 -12.43 14.13 -25.77
N PRO A 145 -13.12 15.29 -25.82
CA PRO A 145 -14.17 15.50 -26.80
C PRO A 145 -13.58 15.64 -28.22
N ARG A 146 -14.39 15.27 -29.22
CA ARG A 146 -14.12 15.61 -30.63
C ARG A 146 -14.62 17.01 -30.98
N ASP A 147 -15.58 17.50 -30.21
CA ASP A 147 -16.37 18.71 -30.43
C ASP A 147 -16.07 19.78 -29.38
N GLY A 148 -16.62 20.98 -29.58
CA GLY A 148 -16.52 22.11 -28.65
C GLY A 148 -17.37 21.97 -27.37
N ASN A 149 -17.74 20.75 -26.98
CA ASN A 149 -18.59 20.52 -25.81
C ASN A 149 -17.84 20.89 -24.52
N ALA A 150 -18.19 22.05 -23.96
CA ALA A 150 -17.55 22.59 -22.76
C ALA A 150 -17.62 21.62 -21.56
N GLY A 151 -18.73 20.89 -21.38
CA GLY A 151 -18.89 19.95 -20.28
C GLY A 151 -17.86 18.81 -20.32
N ARG A 152 -17.57 18.27 -21.52
CA ARG A 152 -16.55 17.23 -21.68
C ARG A 152 -15.13 17.75 -21.48
N TRP A 153 -14.86 18.99 -21.87
CA TRP A 153 -13.58 19.64 -21.58
C TRP A 153 -13.38 19.84 -20.08
N ILE A 154 -14.41 20.28 -19.35
CA ILE A 154 -14.36 20.39 -17.88
C ILE A 154 -14.08 19.02 -17.26
N ALA A 155 -14.83 17.98 -17.66
CA ALA A 155 -14.60 16.63 -17.15
C ALA A 155 -13.17 16.13 -17.43
N THR A 156 -12.65 16.37 -18.64
CA THR A 156 -11.25 16.06 -18.99
C THR A 156 -10.28 16.82 -18.08
N GLY A 157 -10.51 18.11 -17.85
CA GLY A 157 -9.69 18.94 -16.96
C GLY A 157 -9.66 18.42 -15.51
N VAL A 158 -10.80 17.98 -14.98
CA VAL A 158 -10.90 17.38 -13.65
C VAL A 158 -10.07 16.10 -13.56
N VAL A 159 -10.16 15.22 -14.56
CA VAL A 159 -9.37 13.97 -14.56
C VAL A 159 -7.88 14.25 -14.72
N LEU A 160 -7.48 15.22 -15.55
CA LEU A 160 -6.09 15.63 -15.66
C LEU A 160 -5.54 16.22 -14.34
N ALA A 161 -6.36 17.00 -13.62
CA ALA A 161 -6.00 17.48 -12.29
C ALA A 161 -5.84 16.32 -11.29
N ALA A 162 -6.74 15.33 -11.33
CA ALA A 162 -6.62 14.12 -10.51
C ALA A 162 -5.33 13.34 -10.81
N ILE A 163 -4.95 13.18 -12.09
CA ILE A 163 -3.66 12.57 -12.47
C ILE A 163 -2.49 13.35 -11.86
N ALA A 164 -2.49 14.68 -11.95
CA ALA A 164 -1.42 15.51 -11.41
C ALA A 164 -1.29 15.34 -9.88
N VAL A 165 -2.42 15.37 -9.16
CA VAL A 165 -2.46 15.15 -7.71
C VAL A 165 -1.92 13.75 -7.37
N GLU A 166 -2.35 12.72 -8.10
CA GLU A 166 -1.93 11.34 -7.88
C GLU A 166 -0.42 11.16 -8.13
N VAL A 167 0.13 11.74 -9.20
CA VAL A 167 1.56 11.71 -9.49
C VAL A 167 2.36 12.38 -8.37
N VAL A 168 1.93 13.57 -7.91
CA VAL A 168 2.58 14.26 -6.79
C VAL A 168 2.52 13.39 -5.53
N TRP A 169 1.36 12.77 -5.27
CA TRP A 169 1.18 11.87 -4.14
C TRP A 169 2.16 10.69 -4.17
N ILE A 170 2.19 9.96 -5.28
CA ILE A 170 3.05 8.78 -5.48
C ILE A 170 4.53 9.17 -5.31
N VAL A 171 4.97 10.24 -5.98
CA VAL A 171 6.37 10.70 -5.87
C VAL A 171 6.71 11.12 -4.45
N SER A 172 5.80 11.81 -3.75
CA SER A 172 5.99 12.23 -2.36
C SER A 172 6.08 11.03 -1.40
N ALA A 173 5.24 10.03 -1.60
CA ALA A 173 5.19 8.81 -0.81
C ALA A 173 6.49 7.99 -0.99
N HIS A 174 6.95 7.81 -2.23
CA HIS A 174 8.22 7.10 -2.50
C HIS A 174 9.46 7.81 -1.95
N ARG A 175 9.43 9.15 -1.85
CA ARG A 175 10.51 9.93 -1.23
C ARG A 175 10.44 9.98 0.29
N GLY A 176 9.44 9.35 0.91
CA GLY A 176 9.20 9.44 2.36
C GLY A 176 8.82 10.84 2.83
N ARG A 177 8.37 11.71 1.91
CA ARG A 177 7.98 13.11 2.14
C ARG A 177 6.48 13.26 1.89
N GLY A 178 5.67 12.41 2.51
CA GLY A 178 4.22 12.56 2.44
C GLY A 178 3.81 13.98 2.85
N PRO A 179 2.75 14.55 2.27
CA PRO A 179 2.28 15.90 2.60
C PRO A 179 1.83 15.92 4.07
N ALA A 180 2.73 16.38 4.94
CA ALA A 180 2.52 16.40 6.39
C ALA A 180 1.27 17.18 6.81
N TRP A 181 0.85 18.15 6.00
CA TRP A 181 -0.35 18.95 6.21
C TRP A 181 -1.65 18.14 6.03
N LEU A 182 -1.65 17.10 5.19
CA LEU A 182 -2.83 16.27 4.93
C LEU A 182 -2.80 14.98 5.77
N LEU A 183 -1.65 14.33 5.84
CA LEU A 183 -1.47 13.09 6.60
C LEU A 183 -0.27 13.23 7.56
N PRO A 184 -0.49 13.78 8.77
CA PRO A 184 0.58 13.91 9.75
C PRO A 184 1.07 12.52 10.20
N GLY A 185 2.33 12.22 9.93
CA GLY A 185 2.97 10.98 10.40
C GLY A 185 3.38 11.02 11.88
N TYR A 186 3.91 9.91 12.39
CA TYR A 186 4.38 9.74 13.78
C TYR A 186 5.34 10.82 14.27
N ARG A 187 6.15 11.42 13.40
CA ARG A 187 7.06 12.51 13.77
C ARG A 187 6.30 13.75 14.25
N HIS A 188 5.23 14.11 13.54
CA HIS A 188 4.36 15.24 13.91
C HIS A 188 3.56 14.91 15.16
N ALA A 189 3.02 13.68 15.25
CA ALA A 189 2.34 13.22 16.45
C ALA A 189 3.26 13.26 17.68
N ARG A 190 4.52 12.82 17.57
CA ARG A 190 5.49 12.89 18.67
C ARG A 190 5.80 14.34 19.09
N ALA A 191 5.93 15.26 18.13
CA ALA A 191 6.16 16.67 18.43
C ALA A 191 4.95 17.34 19.10
N ALA A 192 3.72 16.96 18.70
CA ALA A 192 2.48 17.48 19.28
C ALA A 192 2.15 16.85 20.65
N LEU A 193 2.50 15.57 20.84
CA LEU A 193 2.22 14.77 22.03
C LEU A 193 3.45 14.58 22.91
N SER A 194 4.43 15.50 22.88
CA SER A 194 5.49 15.53 23.88
C SER A 194 4.90 15.84 25.25
N ILE A 195 4.26 14.83 25.84
CA ILE A 195 3.87 14.79 27.24
C ILE A 195 5.19 14.85 28.01
N PRO A 196 5.37 15.81 28.93
CA PRO A 196 6.52 15.79 29.82
C PRO A 196 6.60 14.40 30.44
N VAL A 197 7.70 13.67 30.20
CA VAL A 197 7.92 12.41 30.91
C VAL A 197 7.98 12.80 32.37
N ALA A 198 6.94 12.44 33.14
CA ALA A 198 6.91 12.67 34.57
C ALA A 198 8.22 12.13 35.13
N ASN A 199 8.98 12.99 35.79
CA ASN A 199 10.29 12.65 36.30
C ASN A 199 10.07 11.48 37.28
N PRO A 200 10.66 10.29 37.06
CA PRO A 200 10.41 9.12 37.93
C PRO A 200 10.85 9.33 39.39
N ALA A 201 11.42 10.49 39.71
CA ALA A 201 11.84 10.91 41.04
C ALA A 201 10.72 11.57 41.88
N GLU A 202 9.55 11.90 41.33
CA GLU A 202 8.45 12.41 42.15
C GLU A 202 7.64 11.24 42.74
N PRO A 203 7.61 11.06 44.08
CA PRO A 203 6.79 10.04 44.70
C PRO A 203 5.30 10.36 44.48
N PRO A 204 4.45 9.34 44.33
CA PRO A 204 3.01 9.56 44.26
C PRO A 204 2.52 10.22 45.55
N LEU A 205 1.80 11.35 45.41
CA LEU A 205 1.08 12.03 46.49
C LEU A 205 -0.08 11.17 47.00
#